data_AF-A0A5R9FZ53-F1
#
_entry.id   AF-A0A5R9FZ53-F1
#
_cell.length_a   1.000
_cell.length_b   1.000
_cell.length_c   1.000
_cell.angle_alpha   90.00
_cell.angle_beta   90.00
_cell.angle_gamma   90.00
#
_symmetry.space_group_name_H-M   'P 1'
#
loop_
_entity.id
_entity.type
_entity.pdbx_description
1 polymer ?
#
loop_
_entity_poly.entity_id
_entity_poly.type
_entity_poly.pdbx_seq_one_letter_code
_entity_poly.pdbx_strand_id
1 'polypeptide(L)'
;MREIVTFDAYATLINFELGPTTLKALEDRLDLDNLDVDEFLDDFRVMRFQAVLEAYRPYHEILHSSLRNAMRLHGLEYRDSDGDALVEAVPTFG
;
A
#
# COMPACT_ATOMS: atom_id res chain seq x y z
N MET A 1 -34.71 13.43 20.03
CA MET A 1 -34.12 12.57 19.00
C MET A 1 -32.61 12.64 19.17
N ARG A 2 -31.88 11.53 19.19
CA ARG A 2 -30.41 11.59 19.10
C ARG A 2 -30.04 11.51 17.64
N GLU A 3 -29.26 12.47 17.18
CA GLU A 3 -28.69 12.45 15.84
C GLU A 3 -27.43 11.59 15.86
N ILE A 4 -27.27 10.75 14.83
CA ILE A 4 -26.10 9.89 14.67
C ILE A 4 -25.28 10.47 13.51
N VAL A 5 -23.99 10.69 13.75
CA VAL A 5 -23.03 11.09 12.72
C VAL A 5 -22.06 9.94 12.50
N THR A 6 -21.81 9.62 11.24
CA THR A 6 -20.86 8.58 10.81
C THR A 6 -19.71 9.23 10.05
N PHE A 7 -18.50 8.74 10.27
CA PHE A 7 -17.29 9.20 9.60
C PHE A 7 -16.66 8.02 8.86
N ASP A 8 -16.16 8.29 7.67
CA ASP A 8 -15.23 7.37 7.02
C ASP A 8 -13.89 7.35 7.79
N ALA A 9 -13.11 6.28 7.63
CA ALA A 9 -11.82 6.15 8.31
C ALA A 9 -10.69 6.80 7.51
N TYR A 10 -10.43 6.30 6.30
CA TYR A 10 -9.23 6.65 5.53
C TYR A 10 -9.37 8.03 4.88
N ALA A 11 -8.39 8.90 5.09
CA ALA A 11 -8.42 10.31 4.67
C ALA A 11 -9.52 11.17 5.31
N THR A 12 -10.23 10.66 6.33
CA THR A 12 -11.18 11.43 7.15
C THR A 12 -10.76 11.42 8.62
N LEU A 13 -10.63 10.24 9.23
CA LEU A 13 -10.17 10.07 10.61
C LEU A 13 -8.66 9.73 10.68
N ILE A 14 -8.10 9.21 9.60
CA ILE A 14 -6.71 8.80 9.48
C ILE A 14 -6.04 9.57 8.34
N ASN A 15 -4.82 10.07 8.56
CA ASN A 15 -3.98 10.54 7.46
C ASN A 15 -3.44 9.33 6.66
N PHE A 16 -4.14 8.98 5.58
CA PHE A 16 -3.89 7.77 4.81
C PHE A 16 -2.95 8.04 3.61
N GLU A 17 -1.63 8.09 3.88
CA GLU A 17 -0.60 8.38 2.87
C GLU A 17 0.21 7.13 2.49
N LEU A 18 -0.29 6.35 1.52
CA LEU A 18 0.35 5.08 1.15
C LEU A 18 1.75 5.20 0.55
N GLY A 19 2.03 6.22 -0.27
CA GLY A 19 3.35 6.41 -0.88
C GLY A 19 4.46 6.58 0.16
N PRO A 20 4.40 7.63 1.00
CA PRO A 20 5.33 7.83 2.11
C PRO A 20 5.40 6.65 3.08
N THR A 21 4.26 6.02 3.38
CA THR A 21 4.23 4.81 4.24
C THR A 21 5.02 3.67 3.62
N THR A 22 4.89 3.45 2.31
CA THR A 22 5.63 2.40 1.57
C THR A 22 7.12 2.67 1.57
N LEU A 23 7.52 3.92 1.31
CA LEU A 23 8.94 4.33 1.34
C LEU A 23 9.58 4.04 2.70
N LYS A 24 8.88 4.39 3.77
CA LYS A 24 9.37 4.16 5.13
C LYS A 24 9.39 2.66 5.50
N ALA A 25 8.34 1.92 5.13
CA ALA A 25 8.23 0.51 5.47
C ALA A 25 9.25 -0.37 4.73
N LEU A 26 9.69 0.07 3.55
CA LEU A 26 10.56 -0.68 2.65
C LEU A 26 11.87 0.03 2.34
N GLU A 27 12.33 0.94 3.22
CA GLU A 27 13.54 1.74 3.01
C GLU A 27 14.74 0.86 2.62
N ASP A 28 15.02 -0.20 3.39
CA ASP A 28 16.10 -1.16 3.13
C ASP A 28 15.94 -1.96 1.81
N ARG A 29 14.73 -1.99 1.25
CA ARG A 29 14.38 -2.77 0.05
C ARG A 29 14.45 -1.92 -1.21
N LEU A 30 14.21 -0.61 -1.08
CA LEU A 30 14.17 0.36 -2.18
C LEU A 30 15.48 1.14 -2.33
N ASP A 31 16.44 0.98 -1.39
CA ASP A 31 17.79 1.55 -1.48
C ASP A 31 18.70 0.75 -2.43
N LEU A 32 18.35 0.76 -3.72
CA LEU A 32 19.17 0.18 -4.79
C LEU A 32 19.57 1.27 -5.78
N ASP A 33 20.86 1.34 -6.12
CA ASP A 33 21.48 2.38 -6.98
C ASP A 33 20.78 2.66 -8.33
N ASN A 34 19.94 1.73 -8.82
CA ASN A 34 19.27 1.82 -10.12
C ASN A 34 17.74 1.75 -10.06
N LEU A 35 17.12 1.80 -8.87
CA LEU A 35 15.66 1.78 -8.75
C LEU A 35 15.09 3.19 -8.93
N ASP A 36 14.22 3.38 -9.92
CA ASP A 36 13.39 4.58 -10.00
C ASP A 36 12.21 4.44 -9.02
N VAL A 37 12.37 5.05 -7.85
CA VAL A 37 11.41 4.95 -6.75
C VAL A 37 10.07 5.63 -7.08
N ASP A 38 10.10 6.70 -7.86
CA ASP A 38 8.88 7.42 -8.25
C ASP A 38 8.06 6.59 -9.23
N GLU A 39 8.72 5.96 -10.21
CA GLU A 39 8.08 5.01 -11.14
C GLU A 39 7.51 3.79 -10.39
N PHE A 40 8.28 3.22 -9.44
CA PHE A 40 7.81 2.13 -8.59
C PHE A 40 6.53 2.48 -7.82
N LEU A 41 6.46 3.68 -7.21
CA LEU A 41 5.28 4.13 -6.48
C LEU A 41 4.07 4.38 -7.39
N ASP A 42 4.29 4.90 -8.60
CA ASP A 42 3.22 5.08 -9.60
C ASP A 42 2.64 3.74 -10.04
N ASP A 43 3.51 2.78 -10.40
CA ASP A 43 3.11 1.43 -10.78
C ASP A 43 2.37 0.74 -9.64
N PHE A 44 2.89 0.82 -8.42
CA PHE A 44 2.22 0.29 -7.25
C PHE A 44 0.83 0.91 -7.06
N ARG A 45 0.67 2.23 -7.27
CA ARG A 45 -0.64 2.90 -7.24
C ARG A 45 -1.58 2.38 -8.31
N VAL A 46 -1.12 2.26 -9.56
CA VAL A 46 -1.91 1.79 -10.69
C VAL A 46 -2.35 0.34 -10.46
N MET A 47 -1.45 -0.53 -10.01
CA MET A 47 -1.76 -1.94 -9.72
C MET A 47 -2.79 -2.07 -8.59
N ARG A 48 -2.69 -1.27 -7.51
CA ARG A 48 -3.75 -1.22 -6.48
C ARG A 48 -5.08 -0.79 -7.06
N PHE A 49 -5.09 0.23 -7.91
CA PHE A 49 -6.31 0.72 -8.55
C PHE A 49 -6.95 -0.35 -9.45
N GLN A 50 -6.16 -1.14 -10.20
CA GLN A 50 -6.72 -2.25 -10.98
C GLN A 50 -7.25 -3.36 -10.08
N ALA A 51 -6.53 -3.70 -9.01
CA ALA A 51 -6.90 -4.78 -8.09
C ALA A 51 -8.24 -4.56 -7.37
N VAL A 52 -8.66 -3.31 -7.13
CA VAL A 52 -9.98 -3.00 -6.53
C VAL A 52 -11.14 -3.14 -7.52
N LEU A 53 -10.88 -3.23 -8.83
CA LEU A 53 -11.90 -3.46 -9.86
C LEU A 53 -12.22 -4.95 -10.06
N GLU A 54 -11.39 -5.84 -9.50
CA GLU A 54 -11.55 -7.30 -9.58
C GLU A 54 -12.58 -7.81 -8.55
N ALA A 55 -12.71 -9.14 -8.43
CA ALA A 55 -13.49 -9.74 -7.36
C ALA A 55 -13.03 -9.23 -5.99
N TYR A 56 -13.99 -8.98 -5.09
CA TYR A 56 -13.72 -8.40 -3.79
C TYR A 56 -12.68 -9.22 -3.02
N ARG A 57 -11.70 -8.49 -2.47
CA ARG A 57 -10.71 -8.98 -1.51
C ARG A 57 -10.54 -7.95 -0.39
N PRO A 58 -10.20 -8.38 0.83
CA PRO A 58 -9.75 -7.48 1.88
C PRO A 58 -8.60 -6.58 1.40
N TYR A 59 -8.56 -5.34 1.89
CA TYR A 59 -7.58 -4.36 1.40
C TYR A 59 -6.13 -4.76 1.66
N HIS A 60 -5.84 -5.48 2.75
CA HIS A 60 -4.49 -5.99 3.01
C HIS A 60 -4.03 -6.98 1.91
N GLU A 61 -4.91 -7.85 1.40
CA GLU A 61 -4.58 -8.74 0.28
C GLU A 61 -4.31 -7.94 -1.01
N ILE A 62 -5.03 -6.84 -1.20
CA ILE A 62 -4.77 -5.91 -2.31
C ILE A 62 -3.38 -5.31 -2.16
N LEU A 63 -2.99 -4.85 -0.95
CA LEU A 63 -1.64 -4.33 -0.69
C LEU A 63 -0.56 -5.38 -0.97
N HIS A 64 -0.70 -6.61 -0.47
CA HIS A 64 0.25 -7.69 -0.73
C HIS A 64 0.40 -7.98 -2.24
N SER A 65 -0.72 -8.21 -2.93
CA SER A 65 -0.69 -8.62 -4.34
C SER A 65 -0.17 -7.52 -5.27
N SER A 66 -0.59 -6.28 -5.07
CA SER A 66 -0.10 -5.15 -5.87
C SER A 66 1.35 -4.79 -5.56
N LEU A 67 1.80 -4.88 -4.30
CA LEU A 67 3.21 -4.66 -3.94
C LEU A 67 4.10 -5.74 -4.56
N ARG A 68 3.69 -7.01 -4.48
CA ARG A 68 4.39 -8.13 -5.13
C ARG A 68 4.55 -7.91 -6.63
N ASN A 69 3.51 -7.44 -7.29
CA ASN A 69 3.55 -7.18 -8.73
C ASN A 69 4.45 -5.99 -9.07
N ALA A 70 4.39 -4.90 -8.30
CA ALA A 70 5.25 -3.74 -8.49
C ALA A 70 6.72 -4.10 -8.27
N MET A 71 7.04 -4.79 -7.17
CA MET A 71 8.40 -5.26 -6.88
C MET A 71 8.93 -6.15 -8.01
N ARG A 72 8.12 -7.10 -8.49
CA ARG A 72 8.53 -7.99 -9.59
C ARG A 72 8.75 -7.23 -10.90
N LEU A 73 7.92 -6.23 -11.21
CA LEU A 73 8.06 -5.39 -12.40
C LEU A 73 9.40 -4.63 -12.38
N HIS A 74 9.79 -4.17 -11.19
CA HIS A 74 11.02 -3.43 -10.94
C HIS A 74 12.25 -4.31 -10.60
N GLY A 75 12.15 -5.62 -10.83
CA GLY A 75 13.27 -6.56 -10.63
C GLY A 75 13.62 -6.86 -9.16
N LEU A 76 12.76 -6.47 -8.22
CA LEU A 76 12.92 -6.74 -6.79
C LEU A 76 12.32 -8.11 -6.43
N GLU A 77 13.05 -8.87 -5.61
CA GLU A 77 12.49 -10.06 -4.96
C GLU A 77 11.46 -9.64 -3.91
N TYR A 78 10.22 -10.12 -4.05
CA TYR A 78 9.19 -9.95 -3.04
C TYR A 78 9.27 -11.06 -1.97
N ARG A 79 9.24 -10.65 -0.70
CA ARG A 79 9.09 -11.52 0.47
C ARG A 79 7.75 -11.23 1.14
N ASP A 80 7.11 -12.24 1.71
CA ASP A 80 5.81 -12.02 2.40
C ASP A 80 5.94 -10.97 3.52
N SER A 81 7.11 -10.92 4.18
CA SER A 81 7.46 -9.88 5.17
C SER A 81 7.44 -8.45 4.63
N ASP A 82 7.66 -8.23 3.33
CA ASP A 82 7.57 -6.90 2.71
C ASP A 82 6.10 -6.41 2.69
N GLY A 83 5.18 -7.33 2.40
CA GLY A 83 3.74 -7.04 2.48
C GLY A 83 3.26 -6.87 3.91
N ASP A 84 3.72 -7.73 4.82
CA ASP A 84 3.39 -7.64 6.25
C ASP A 84 3.84 -6.29 6.82
N ALA A 85 5.09 -5.89 6.55
CA ALA A 85 5.63 -4.61 6.99
C ALA A 85 4.82 -3.41 6.46
N LEU A 86 4.39 -3.46 5.19
CA LEU A 86 3.52 -2.42 4.64
C LEU A 86 2.15 -2.40 5.32
N VAL A 87 1.51 -3.55 5.48
CA VAL A 87 0.17 -3.66 6.11
C VAL A 87 0.22 -3.17 7.56
N GLU A 88 1.26 -3.53 8.31
CA GLU A 88 1.47 -3.07 9.69
C GLU A 88 1.75 -1.56 9.78
N ALA A 89 2.43 -1.00 8.77
CA ALA A 89 2.74 0.43 8.72
C ALA A 89 1.53 1.29 8.31
N VAL A 90 0.53 0.70 7.63
CA VAL A 90 -0.68 1.43 7.23
C VAL A 90 -1.48 1.80 8.49
N PRO A 91 -1.73 3.09 8.72
CA PRO A 91 -2.45 3.52 9.91
C PRO A 91 -3.91 3.06 9.84
N THR A 92 -4.43 2.62 11.00
CA THR A 92 -5.81 2.19 11.20
C THR A 92 -6.53 3.10 12.20
N PHE A 93 -7.85 2.95 12.32
CA PHE A 93 -8.68 3.68 13.28
C PHE A 93 -9.41 2.69 14.18
N GLY A 94 -9.19 2.80 15.50
CA GLY A 94 -9.80 1.94 16.52
C GLY A 94 -8.89 0.81 16.95
#